data_AF-C5AUR4-F1
#
_entry.id   AF-C5AUR4-F1
#
_cell.length_a   1.000
_cell.length_b   1.000
_cell.length_c   1.000
_cell.angle_alpha   90.00
_cell.angle_beta   90.00
_cell.angle_gamma   90.00
#
_symmetry.space_group_name_H-M   'P 1'
#
loop_
_entity.id
_entity.type
_entity.pdbx_description
1 polymer ?
#
loop_
_entity_poly.entity_id
_entity_poly.type
_entity_poly.pdbx_seq_one_letter_code
_entity_poly.pdbx_strand_id
1 'polypeptide(L)'
;MTRGGYVWWYVDAVSADGRQGLTVIAFIGSVFSPYYAWDAARDPFAHCAFNVVLYGERGNRFAMTERNARSLSRDATSFSLGPSSLEWDGSVLTIRLDERSSPVPRAVRGTVRVRPRALTAQPFTLDTHGLHRWWPMAPDCEVEAAFTAPALSWRGSGYHDTNDGDGALEDAFTDWTWCRAPLKRGSAILYDVRRRDGSGQNLTLRFDADGTRREMRPPLAAGLPSTGLWRMPRTTRGDDGRAQVIRTFEDTPFYARSLLASTLDGEAVQPVHESLSLTRFRNPLVRLMLPFRMPRRIG
;
A
#
# COMPACT_ATOMS: atom_id res chain seq x y z
N MET A 1 -13.64 -15.82 5.46
CA MET A 1 -12.24 -15.49 5.73
C MET A 1 -11.79 -16.35 6.90
N THR A 2 -10.59 -16.93 6.81
CA THR A 2 -10.03 -17.80 7.85
C THR A 2 -9.53 -16.98 9.04
N ARG A 3 -9.35 -17.66 10.18
CA ARG A 3 -8.65 -17.11 11.33
C ARG A 3 -7.20 -16.78 10.96
N GLY A 4 -6.74 -15.59 11.31
CA GLY A 4 -5.40 -15.09 10.92
C GLY A 4 -5.29 -14.61 9.48
N GLY A 5 -6.36 -14.71 8.68
CA GLY A 5 -6.40 -14.21 7.31
C GLY A 5 -6.61 -12.70 7.23
N TYR A 6 -6.59 -12.18 6.01
CA TYR A 6 -6.78 -10.75 5.75
C TYR A 6 -7.32 -10.50 4.35
N VAL A 7 -7.88 -9.31 4.16
CA VAL A 7 -7.97 -8.66 2.86
C VAL A 7 -7.70 -7.18 3.03
N TRP A 8 -7.07 -6.57 2.04
CA TRP A 8 -7.00 -5.13 1.97
C TRP A 8 -7.16 -4.61 0.55
N TRP A 9 -7.77 -3.43 0.47
CA TRP A 9 -7.85 -2.64 -0.75
C TRP A 9 -6.92 -1.44 -0.61
N TYR A 10 -5.96 -1.34 -1.51
CA TYR A 10 -4.90 -0.35 -1.49
C TYR A 10 -5.08 0.64 -2.62
N VAL A 11 -4.86 1.92 -2.34
CA VAL A 11 -4.71 2.98 -3.31
C VAL A 11 -3.49 3.81 -2.94
N ASP A 12 -2.68 4.17 -3.94
CA ASP A 12 -1.78 5.30 -3.82
C ASP A 12 -1.90 6.25 -4.99
N ALA A 13 -1.45 7.48 -4.78
CA ALA A 13 -1.40 8.50 -5.81
C ALA A 13 -0.34 9.55 -5.54
N VAL A 14 0.15 10.16 -6.62
CA VAL A 14 1.07 11.30 -6.61
C VAL A 14 0.46 12.40 -7.48
N SER A 15 0.45 13.64 -6.99
CA SER A 15 -0.09 14.79 -7.73
C SER A 15 0.69 15.03 -9.03
N ALA A 16 0.05 15.66 -10.02
CA ALA A 16 0.67 15.95 -11.32
C ALA A 16 1.96 16.78 -11.22
N ASP A 17 2.08 17.61 -10.17
CA ASP A 17 3.28 18.41 -9.88
C ASP A 17 4.29 17.70 -8.96
N GLY A 18 4.02 16.46 -8.52
CA GLY A 18 4.88 15.68 -7.63
C GLY A 18 4.97 16.19 -6.18
N ARG A 19 4.21 17.23 -5.82
CA ARG A 19 4.33 17.91 -4.51
C ARG A 19 3.52 17.21 -3.42
N GLN A 20 2.48 16.48 -3.79
CA GLN A 20 1.57 15.77 -2.89
C GLN A 20 1.58 14.27 -3.19
N GLY A 21 1.37 13.48 -2.15
CA GLY A 21 1.17 12.04 -2.25
C GLY A 21 0.08 11.58 -1.29
N LEU A 22 -0.53 10.45 -1.63
CA LEU A 22 -1.59 9.82 -0.84
C LEU A 22 -1.40 8.32 -0.84
N THR A 23 -1.69 7.71 0.30
CA THR A 23 -1.97 6.28 0.39
C THR A 23 -3.23 6.07 1.21
N VAL A 24 -4.10 5.18 0.75
CA VAL A 24 -5.28 4.70 1.47
C VAL A 24 -5.29 3.19 1.43
N ILE A 25 -5.46 2.56 2.58
CA ILE A 25 -5.64 1.11 2.68
C ILE A 25 -6.83 0.83 3.58
N ALA A 26 -7.82 0.10 3.08
CA ALA A 26 -8.90 -0.43 3.91
C ALA A 26 -8.62 -1.90 4.22
N PHE A 27 -8.57 -2.26 5.50
CA PHE A 27 -8.23 -3.60 5.98
C PHE A 27 -9.42 -4.30 6.65
N ILE A 28 -9.56 -5.59 6.37
CA ILE A 28 -10.15 -6.57 7.29
C ILE A 28 -9.02 -7.54 7.68
N GLY A 29 -8.81 -7.76 8.97
CA GLY A 29 -7.60 -8.43 9.45
C GLY A 29 -6.36 -7.58 9.18
N SER A 30 -6.27 -6.41 9.79
CA SER A 30 -5.18 -5.46 9.60
C SER A 30 -3.84 -6.11 9.95
N VAL A 31 -3.11 -6.56 8.93
CA VAL A 31 -1.85 -7.32 9.05
C VAL A 31 -0.73 -6.57 9.79
N PHE A 32 -0.80 -5.25 9.84
CA PHE A 32 0.15 -4.42 10.59
C PHE A 32 -0.33 -4.08 12.01
N SER A 33 -1.45 -4.64 12.45
CA SER A 33 -1.99 -4.41 13.79
C SER A 33 -1.22 -5.20 14.84
N PRO A 34 -0.68 -4.54 15.89
CA PRO A 34 -0.15 -5.25 17.03
C PRO A 34 -1.27 -5.99 17.79
N TYR A 35 -2.48 -5.42 17.84
CA TYR A 35 -3.62 -6.02 18.52
C TYR A 35 -4.07 -7.29 17.82
N TYR A 36 -4.04 -7.32 16.48
CA TYR A 36 -4.38 -8.52 15.74
C TYR A 36 -3.33 -9.62 15.93
N ALA A 37 -2.07 -9.23 15.95
CA ALA A 37 -0.97 -10.16 16.19
C ALA A 37 -0.98 -10.75 17.62
N TRP A 38 -1.52 -10.02 18.60
CA TRP A 38 -1.66 -10.46 20.00
C TRP A 38 -2.99 -11.13 20.31
N ASP A 39 -4.00 -10.96 19.47
CA ASP A 39 -5.30 -11.60 19.67
C ASP A 39 -5.17 -13.11 19.51
N ALA A 40 -5.48 -13.84 20.59
CA ALA A 40 -5.51 -15.29 20.55
C ALA A 40 -6.56 -15.77 19.57
N ALA A 41 -7.75 -15.17 19.49
CA ALA A 41 -8.82 -15.61 18.59
C ALA A 41 -8.48 -15.38 17.11
N ARG A 42 -7.57 -14.44 16.80
CA ARG A 42 -7.16 -14.04 15.46
C ARG A 42 -8.35 -13.87 14.51
N ASP A 43 -9.45 -13.31 15.02
CA ASP A 43 -10.62 -13.00 14.20
C ASP A 43 -10.34 -11.74 13.35
N PRO A 44 -10.22 -11.84 12.02
CA PRO A 44 -9.90 -10.69 11.17
C PRO A 44 -10.95 -9.57 11.27
N PHE A 45 -12.21 -9.91 11.53
CA PHE A 45 -13.28 -8.91 11.64
C PHE A 45 -13.20 -8.09 12.93
N ALA A 46 -12.49 -8.56 13.96
CA ALA A 46 -12.23 -7.81 15.18
C ALA A 46 -11.12 -6.74 15.03
N HIS A 47 -10.44 -6.73 13.87
CA HIS A 47 -9.25 -5.94 13.60
C HIS A 47 -9.27 -5.30 12.20
N CYS A 48 -10.22 -4.40 11.98
CA CYS A 48 -10.34 -3.65 10.73
C CYS A 48 -9.75 -2.24 10.87
N ALA A 49 -9.21 -1.67 9.81
CA ALA A 49 -8.67 -0.31 9.86
C ALA A 49 -8.70 0.39 8.50
N PHE A 50 -8.79 1.72 8.52
CA PHE A 50 -8.34 2.55 7.39
C PHE A 50 -6.95 3.09 7.72
N ASN A 51 -5.94 2.74 6.93
CA ASN A 51 -4.64 3.41 6.93
C ASN A 51 -4.66 4.52 5.88
N VAL A 52 -4.58 5.77 6.30
CA VAL A 52 -4.54 6.94 5.44
C VAL A 52 -3.26 7.70 5.70
N VAL A 53 -2.49 7.91 4.64
CA VAL A 53 -1.28 8.72 4.70
C VAL A 53 -1.32 9.81 3.66
N LEU A 54 -1.23 11.06 4.12
CA LEU A 54 -1.05 12.23 3.27
C LEU A 54 0.41 12.64 3.36
N TYR A 55 1.07 12.81 2.21
CA TYR A 55 2.41 13.36 2.09
C TYR A 55 2.35 14.69 1.37
N GLY A 56 3.15 15.67 1.79
CA GLY A 56 3.30 16.90 1.04
C GLY A 56 3.58 18.12 1.89
N GLU A 57 3.38 19.27 1.28
CA GLU A 57 3.86 20.57 1.76
C GLU A 57 3.15 21.06 3.02
N ARG A 58 1.91 20.61 3.25
CA ARG A 58 1.15 20.93 4.46
C ARG A 58 1.48 19.98 5.63
N GLY A 59 2.58 19.24 5.49
CA GLY A 59 3.05 18.24 6.43
C GLY A 59 2.33 16.90 6.27
N ASN A 60 2.99 15.85 6.75
CA ASN A 60 2.44 14.51 6.64
C ASN A 60 1.31 14.29 7.67
N ARG A 61 0.28 13.54 7.29
CA ARG A 61 -0.77 13.05 8.21
C ARG A 61 -0.88 11.55 8.05
N PHE A 62 -0.66 10.82 9.13
CA PHE A 62 -0.85 9.37 9.21
C PHE A 62 -2.06 9.10 10.09
N ALA A 63 -3.03 8.32 9.63
CA ALA A 63 -4.17 7.89 10.42
C ALA A 63 -4.38 6.38 10.21
N MET A 64 -4.44 5.61 11.30
CA MET A 64 -4.72 4.18 11.25
C MET A 64 -5.48 3.77 12.51
N THR A 65 -6.76 4.16 12.60
CA THR A 65 -7.58 3.77 13.77
C THR A 65 -8.15 2.38 13.54
N GLU A 66 -7.79 1.43 14.41
CA GLU A 66 -8.38 0.10 14.40
C GLU A 66 -9.79 0.12 15.01
N ARG A 67 -10.70 -0.63 14.39
CA ARG A 67 -12.10 -0.82 14.78
C ARG A 67 -12.46 -2.31 14.66
N ASN A 68 -13.58 -2.70 15.27
CA ASN A 68 -14.08 -4.08 15.26
C ASN A 68 -15.25 -4.27 14.29
N ALA A 69 -15.79 -5.49 14.27
CA ALA A 69 -16.88 -5.91 13.40
C ALA A 69 -18.17 -5.07 13.53
N ARG A 70 -18.42 -4.43 14.69
CA ARG A 70 -19.61 -3.58 14.89
C ARG A 70 -19.54 -2.29 14.10
N SER A 71 -18.33 -1.81 13.82
CA SER A 71 -18.10 -0.65 12.97
C SER A 71 -18.08 -0.99 11.48
N LEU A 72 -18.12 -2.27 11.10
CA LEU A 72 -17.94 -2.74 9.73
C LEU A 72 -19.31 -3.03 9.08
N SER A 73 -19.51 -2.49 7.88
CA SER A 73 -20.59 -2.88 6.96
C SER A 73 -20.02 -3.01 5.56
N ARG A 74 -20.44 -4.03 4.80
CA ARG A 74 -19.94 -4.23 3.42
C ARG A 74 -20.91 -5.07 2.58
N ASP A 75 -20.84 -4.83 1.28
CA ASP A 75 -21.46 -5.65 0.24
C ASP A 75 -20.49 -5.81 -0.95
N ALA A 76 -20.99 -6.16 -2.13
CA ALA A 76 -20.19 -6.35 -3.33
C ALA A 76 -19.56 -5.06 -3.88
N THR A 77 -20.17 -3.91 -3.59
CA THR A 77 -19.85 -2.59 -4.13
C THR A 77 -19.49 -1.56 -3.05
N SER A 78 -19.73 -1.87 -1.78
CA SER A 78 -19.48 -0.94 -0.67
C SER A 78 -18.69 -1.59 0.47
N PHE A 79 -17.84 -0.79 1.12
CA PHE A 79 -17.17 -1.11 2.37
C PHE A 79 -17.20 0.14 3.26
N SER A 80 -17.75 0.04 4.46
CA SER A 80 -17.79 1.13 5.44
C SER A 80 -17.18 0.65 6.75
N LEU A 81 -16.31 1.47 7.34
CA LEU A 81 -15.70 1.22 8.63
C LEU A 81 -15.76 2.48 9.49
N GLY A 82 -16.69 2.49 10.43
CA GLY A 82 -17.02 3.70 11.18
C GLY A 82 -17.44 4.83 10.23
N PRO A 83 -16.79 6.01 10.26
CA PRO A 83 -17.20 7.15 9.45
C PRO A 83 -16.55 7.19 8.05
N SER A 84 -15.67 6.24 7.71
CA SER A 84 -14.96 6.17 6.44
C SER A 84 -15.52 5.05 5.57
N SER A 85 -15.48 5.20 4.24
CA SER A 85 -16.04 4.23 3.31
C SER A 85 -15.33 4.16 1.96
N LEU A 86 -15.51 3.04 1.27
CA LEU A 86 -15.23 2.78 -0.14
C LEU A 86 -16.56 2.46 -0.85
N GLU A 87 -16.75 2.98 -2.05
CA GLU A 87 -17.93 2.72 -2.88
C GLU A 87 -17.49 2.60 -4.33
N TRP A 88 -17.85 1.50 -4.99
CA TRP A 88 -17.59 1.25 -6.41
C TRP A 88 -18.89 1.35 -7.21
N ASP A 89 -18.94 2.30 -8.14
CA ASP A 89 -20.13 2.55 -8.98
C ASP A 89 -20.11 1.79 -10.33
N GLY A 90 -19.11 0.92 -10.54
CA GLY A 90 -18.85 0.27 -11.82
C GLY A 90 -17.78 0.97 -12.66
N SER A 91 -17.40 2.21 -12.33
CA SER A 91 -16.43 3.00 -13.07
C SER A 91 -15.45 3.79 -12.19
N VAL A 92 -15.90 4.24 -11.01
CA VAL A 92 -15.12 5.05 -10.08
C VAL A 92 -15.17 4.40 -8.70
N LEU A 93 -14.00 4.28 -8.07
CA LEU A 93 -13.91 4.00 -6.65
C LEU A 93 -13.92 5.32 -5.89
N THR A 94 -15.00 5.57 -5.15
CA THR A 94 -15.15 6.74 -4.29
C THR A 94 -14.81 6.37 -2.85
N ILE A 95 -13.75 6.97 -2.33
CA ILE A 95 -13.28 6.80 -0.96
C ILE A 95 -13.69 8.04 -0.17
N ARG A 96 -14.51 7.88 0.87
CA ARG A 96 -14.84 8.95 1.81
C ARG A 96 -14.07 8.70 3.10
N LEU A 97 -13.35 9.72 3.56
CA LEU A 97 -12.47 9.63 4.71
C LEU A 97 -12.94 10.61 5.79
N ASP A 98 -13.05 10.13 7.02
CA ASP A 98 -13.21 10.95 8.22
C ASP A 98 -12.42 10.33 9.38
N GLU A 99 -11.10 10.46 9.29
CA GLU A 99 -10.17 9.87 10.25
C GLU A 99 -9.48 10.94 11.11
N ARG A 100 -8.82 10.51 12.17
CA ARG A 100 -7.92 11.36 12.97
C ARG A 100 -6.50 10.83 12.88
N SER A 101 -5.57 11.73 12.57
CA SER A 101 -4.16 11.38 12.48
C SER A 101 -3.56 11.03 13.85
N SER A 102 -2.41 10.38 13.82
CA SER A 102 -1.66 9.94 14.99
C SER A 102 -0.15 10.13 14.72
N PRO A 103 0.66 10.50 15.74
CA PRO A 103 0.30 10.70 17.14
C PRO A 103 -0.42 12.03 17.42
N VAL A 104 -0.31 13.02 16.52
CA VAL A 104 -0.97 14.32 16.69
C VAL A 104 -2.38 14.26 16.08
N PRO A 105 -3.46 14.45 16.87
CA PRO A 105 -4.83 14.16 16.45
C PRO A 105 -5.47 15.26 15.61
N ARG A 106 -5.02 15.40 14.35
CA ARG A 106 -5.59 16.31 13.34
C ARG A 106 -6.63 15.56 12.48
N ALA A 107 -7.68 16.25 12.05
CA ALA A 107 -8.69 15.65 11.18
C ALA A 107 -8.10 15.31 9.79
N VAL A 108 -8.52 14.19 9.21
CA VAL A 108 -8.25 13.80 7.83
C VAL A 108 -9.61 13.53 7.20
N ARG A 109 -10.19 14.57 6.60
CA ARG A 109 -11.56 14.53 6.09
C ARG A 109 -11.64 14.95 4.64
N GLY A 110 -12.23 14.10 3.80
CA GLY A 110 -12.26 14.35 2.37
C GLY A 110 -12.85 13.22 1.55
N THR A 111 -12.76 13.39 0.24
CA THR A 111 -13.12 12.40 -0.76
C THR A 111 -11.94 12.19 -1.70
N VAL A 112 -11.65 10.93 -2.01
CA VAL A 112 -10.70 10.53 -3.04
C VAL A 112 -11.48 9.75 -4.08
N ARG A 113 -11.42 10.19 -5.34
CA ARG A 113 -12.01 9.48 -6.47
C ARG A 113 -10.90 8.85 -7.29
N VAL A 114 -11.01 7.56 -7.52
CA VAL A 114 -10.05 6.77 -8.31
C VAL A 114 -10.79 6.29 -9.55
N ARG A 115 -10.32 6.73 -10.72
CA ARG A 115 -10.80 6.26 -12.02
C ARG A 115 -9.73 5.36 -12.65
N PRO A 116 -9.91 4.03 -12.59
CA PRO A 116 -9.10 3.11 -13.39
C PRO A 116 -9.16 3.47 -14.86
N ARG A 117 -8.02 3.45 -15.56
CA ARG A 117 -8.05 3.46 -17.04
C ARG A 117 -8.55 2.13 -17.59
N ALA A 118 -8.18 1.06 -16.92
CA ALA A 118 -8.62 -0.29 -17.19
C ALA A 118 -8.43 -1.17 -15.94
N LEU A 119 -9.12 -2.31 -15.94
CA LEU A 119 -8.94 -3.35 -14.93
C LEU A 119 -8.12 -4.51 -15.51
N THR A 120 -7.17 -5.04 -14.73
CA THR A 120 -6.37 -6.19 -15.14
C THR A 120 -7.13 -7.50 -14.93
N ALA A 121 -6.76 -8.53 -15.69
CA ALA A 121 -7.55 -9.75 -15.77
C ALA A 121 -7.45 -10.67 -14.54
N GLN A 122 -6.33 -10.72 -13.83
CA GLN A 122 -6.09 -11.80 -12.87
C GLN A 122 -5.19 -11.44 -11.68
N PRO A 123 -5.38 -12.11 -10.53
CA PRO A 123 -4.47 -12.09 -9.40
C PRO A 123 -3.18 -12.88 -9.67
N PHE A 124 -2.19 -12.66 -8.81
CA PHE A 124 -0.93 -13.38 -8.70
C PHE A 124 -0.83 -14.01 -7.31
N THR A 125 -0.24 -15.21 -7.25
CA THR A 125 0.15 -15.83 -5.99
C THR A 125 1.56 -15.40 -5.61
N LEU A 126 1.75 -15.01 -4.34
CA LEU A 126 3.01 -14.50 -3.81
C LEU A 126 3.82 -15.56 -3.03
N ASP A 127 3.18 -16.62 -2.54
CA ASP A 127 3.81 -17.72 -1.80
C ASP A 127 3.71 -19.06 -2.55
N THR A 128 4.44 -20.07 -2.10
CA THR A 128 4.47 -21.40 -2.73
C THR A 128 3.20 -22.21 -2.50
N HIS A 129 2.40 -21.87 -1.49
CA HIS A 129 1.21 -22.61 -1.08
C HIS A 129 -0.11 -21.95 -1.49
N GLY A 130 -0.08 -20.80 -2.16
CA GLY A 130 -1.29 -20.12 -2.60
C GLY A 130 -2.02 -19.34 -1.50
N LEU A 131 -1.42 -19.19 -0.31
CA LEU A 131 -2.04 -18.57 0.86
C LEU A 131 -2.09 -17.04 0.78
N HIS A 132 -1.28 -16.43 -0.08
CA HIS A 132 -1.16 -14.97 -0.22
C HIS A 132 -1.31 -14.60 -1.69
N ARG A 133 -2.32 -13.79 -1.98
CA ARG A 133 -2.73 -13.41 -3.32
C ARG A 133 -2.73 -11.90 -3.44
N TRP A 134 -2.33 -11.42 -4.60
CA TRP A 134 -2.22 -10.01 -4.93
C TRP A 134 -2.78 -9.77 -6.32
N TRP A 135 -3.71 -8.82 -6.44
CA TRP A 135 -4.29 -8.44 -7.72
C TRP A 135 -4.09 -6.94 -7.97
N PRO A 136 -3.17 -6.56 -8.89
CA PRO A 136 -3.02 -5.17 -9.32
C PRO A 136 -4.21 -4.76 -10.20
N MET A 137 -5.37 -4.55 -9.59
CA MET A 137 -6.64 -4.31 -10.27
C MET A 137 -6.54 -3.18 -11.28
N ALA A 138 -6.02 -2.02 -10.89
CA ALA A 138 -5.85 -0.88 -11.79
C ALA A 138 -4.44 -0.28 -11.63
N PRO A 139 -3.48 -0.78 -12.44
CA PRO A 139 -2.09 -0.32 -12.42
C PRO A 139 -1.91 1.18 -12.75
N ASP A 140 -2.85 1.73 -13.51
CA ASP A 140 -2.92 3.13 -13.92
C ASP A 140 -4.34 3.68 -13.66
N CYS A 141 -4.41 4.71 -12.81
CA CYS A 141 -5.61 5.42 -12.45
C CYS A 141 -5.41 6.94 -12.57
N GLU A 142 -6.48 7.66 -12.91
CA GLU A 142 -6.59 9.08 -12.52
C GLU A 142 -7.13 9.15 -11.10
N VAL A 143 -6.48 9.97 -10.26
CA VAL A 143 -6.92 10.20 -8.89
C VAL A 143 -7.20 11.67 -8.65
N GLU A 144 -8.38 11.94 -8.10
CA GLU A 144 -8.78 13.25 -7.60
C GLU A 144 -8.88 13.18 -6.08
N ALA A 145 -8.11 14.01 -5.38
CA ALA A 145 -8.14 14.12 -3.94
C ALA A 145 -8.71 15.48 -3.55
N ALA A 146 -9.80 15.51 -2.77
CA ALA A 146 -10.43 16.73 -2.26
C ALA A 146 -10.69 16.58 -0.76
N PHE A 147 -9.87 17.22 0.07
CA PHE A 147 -10.00 17.18 1.52
C PHE A 147 -10.46 18.53 2.07
N THR A 148 -11.53 18.53 2.84
CA THR A 148 -11.97 19.70 3.62
C THR A 148 -11.04 19.97 4.81
N ALA A 149 -10.38 18.93 5.34
CA ALA A 149 -9.29 19.05 6.30
C ALA A 149 -8.16 18.10 5.88
N PRO A 150 -6.96 18.57 5.48
CA PRO A 150 -6.34 19.91 5.65
C PRO A 150 -6.73 21.06 4.69
N ALA A 151 -7.87 21.02 4.00
CA ALA A 151 -8.18 21.97 2.91
C ALA A 151 -7.13 21.86 1.79
N LEU A 152 -7.11 20.70 1.13
CA LEU A 152 -6.22 20.37 0.03
C LEU A 152 -7.04 19.81 -1.13
N SER A 153 -6.68 20.17 -2.37
CA SER A 153 -7.29 19.58 -3.55
C SER A 153 -6.25 19.43 -4.65
N TRP A 154 -6.17 18.26 -5.28
CA TRP A 154 -5.27 18.00 -6.41
C TRP A 154 -5.73 16.82 -7.26
N ARG A 155 -5.13 16.71 -8.45
CA ARG A 155 -5.28 15.59 -9.38
C ARG A 155 -3.91 14.99 -9.68
N GLY A 156 -3.88 13.70 -9.98
CA GLY A 156 -2.62 12.99 -10.18
C GLY A 156 -2.78 11.57 -10.70
N SER A 157 -1.64 10.89 -10.83
CA SER A 157 -1.58 9.49 -11.23
C SER A 157 -1.69 8.59 -10.01
N GLY A 158 -2.46 7.52 -10.15
CA GLY A 158 -2.74 6.60 -9.06
C GLY A 158 -2.65 5.14 -9.47
N TYR A 159 -2.86 4.29 -8.48
CA TYR A 159 -2.83 2.84 -8.57
C TYR A 159 -3.81 2.26 -7.57
N HIS A 160 -4.41 1.13 -7.93
CA HIS A 160 -5.32 0.39 -7.06
C HIS A 160 -5.06 -1.11 -7.12
N ASP A 161 -4.97 -1.75 -5.96
CA ASP A 161 -4.90 -3.20 -5.84
C ASP A 161 -5.73 -3.75 -4.69
N THR A 162 -5.83 -5.08 -4.67
CA THR A 162 -6.26 -5.83 -3.51
C THR A 162 -5.24 -6.91 -3.21
N ASN A 163 -5.06 -7.18 -1.92
CA ASN A 163 -4.36 -8.37 -1.47
C ASN A 163 -5.25 -9.11 -0.49
N ASP A 164 -5.21 -10.43 -0.53
CA ASP A 164 -5.88 -11.26 0.45
C ASP A 164 -5.01 -12.46 0.81
N GLY A 165 -5.26 -13.02 1.98
CA GLY A 165 -4.56 -14.22 2.38
C GLY A 165 -5.19 -14.94 3.54
N ASP A 166 -4.80 -16.19 3.69
CA ASP A 166 -5.39 -17.14 4.65
C ASP A 166 -4.54 -17.31 5.92
N GLY A 167 -3.50 -16.47 6.09
CA GLY A 167 -2.59 -16.48 7.23
C GLY A 167 -1.79 -15.19 7.39
N ALA A 168 -0.93 -15.15 8.41
CA ALA A 168 -0.12 -13.98 8.72
C ALA A 168 1.06 -13.84 7.74
N LEU A 169 1.28 -12.61 7.25
CA LEU A 169 2.35 -12.32 6.30
C LEU A 169 3.73 -12.76 6.80
N GLU A 170 4.00 -12.52 8.08
CA GLU A 170 5.32 -12.76 8.66
C GLU A 170 5.71 -14.24 8.79
N ASP A 171 4.74 -15.15 8.62
CA ASP A 171 4.95 -16.59 8.61
C ASP A 171 5.35 -17.09 7.21
N ALA A 172 4.91 -16.41 6.15
CA ALA A 172 5.29 -16.72 4.77
C ALA A 172 6.53 -15.93 4.29
N PHE A 173 6.69 -14.68 4.72
CA PHE A 173 7.65 -13.75 4.12
C PHE A 173 8.66 -13.21 5.14
N THR A 174 9.90 -12.99 4.67
CA THR A 174 10.93 -12.28 5.44
C THR A 174 10.88 -10.79 5.17
N ASP A 175 10.70 -10.43 3.90
CA ASP A 175 10.70 -9.06 3.39
C ASP A 175 10.24 -9.04 1.92
N TRP A 176 9.88 -7.85 1.46
CA TRP A 176 9.66 -7.58 0.05
C TRP A 176 10.01 -6.15 -0.32
N THR A 177 10.22 -5.93 -1.61
CA THR A 177 10.15 -4.60 -2.21
C THR A 177 9.10 -4.59 -3.30
N TRP A 178 8.41 -3.47 -3.41
CA TRP A 178 7.38 -3.26 -4.41
C TRP A 178 7.58 -1.87 -4.99
N CYS A 179 7.40 -1.72 -6.31
CA CYS A 179 7.28 -0.39 -6.89
C CYS A 179 6.32 -0.40 -8.06
N ARG A 180 5.72 0.77 -8.28
CA ARG A 180 5.02 1.09 -9.52
C ARG A 180 5.64 2.30 -10.17
N ALA A 181 5.70 2.29 -11.50
CA ALA A 181 6.16 3.40 -12.32
C ALA A 181 5.11 3.72 -13.39
N PRO A 182 4.68 4.98 -13.52
CA PRO A 182 3.96 5.40 -14.70
C PRO A 182 4.90 5.35 -15.92
N LEU A 183 4.44 4.76 -17.02
CA LEU A 183 5.09 4.81 -18.33
C LEU A 183 4.31 5.77 -19.24
N LYS A 184 4.89 6.17 -20.37
CA LYS A 184 4.16 6.96 -21.39
C LYS A 184 2.89 6.24 -21.87
N ARG A 185 2.91 4.91 -21.91
CA ARG A 185 1.80 4.06 -22.32
C ARG A 185 1.50 3.00 -21.24
N GLY A 186 0.88 3.43 -20.15
CA GLY A 186 0.45 2.56 -19.06
C GLY A 186 1.43 2.57 -17.88
N SER A 187 1.84 1.41 -17.40
CA SER A 187 2.65 1.32 -16.18
C SER A 187 3.54 0.08 -16.12
N ALA A 188 4.57 0.17 -15.29
CA ALA A 188 5.40 -0.96 -14.88
C ALA A 188 5.25 -1.19 -13.37
N ILE A 189 5.25 -2.46 -12.96
CA ILE A 189 5.26 -2.87 -11.55
C ILE A 189 6.38 -3.88 -11.36
N LEU A 190 7.17 -3.68 -10.32
CA LEU A 190 8.14 -4.64 -9.84
C LEU A 190 7.73 -5.09 -8.44
N TYR A 191 7.69 -6.40 -8.21
CA TYR A 191 7.42 -6.97 -6.90
C TYR A 191 8.42 -8.08 -6.60
N ASP A 192 9.39 -7.79 -5.74
CA ASP A 192 10.38 -8.74 -5.24
C ASP A 192 9.97 -9.23 -3.86
N VAL A 193 9.68 -10.52 -3.74
CA VAL A 193 9.29 -11.17 -2.49
C VAL A 193 10.37 -12.16 -2.06
N ARG A 194 10.76 -12.12 -0.78
CA ARG A 194 11.60 -13.14 -0.14
C ARG A 194 10.80 -13.89 0.93
N ARG A 195 10.82 -15.21 0.83
CA ARG A 195 10.01 -16.12 1.65
C ARG A 195 10.83 -16.71 2.80
N ARG A 196 10.13 -17.15 3.84
CA ARG A 196 10.72 -17.77 5.03
C ARG A 196 11.42 -19.10 4.74
N ASP A 197 10.97 -19.83 3.71
CA ASP A 197 11.59 -21.07 3.24
C ASP A 197 12.91 -20.84 2.47
N GLY A 198 13.34 -19.59 2.30
CA GLY A 198 14.55 -19.20 1.57
C GLY A 198 14.33 -19.00 0.06
N SER A 199 13.16 -19.36 -0.47
CA SER A 199 12.80 -19.07 -1.85
C SER A 199 12.42 -17.60 -2.04
N GLY A 200 12.37 -17.17 -3.30
CA GLY A 200 11.92 -15.83 -3.65
C GLY A 200 11.15 -15.82 -4.95
N GLN A 201 10.54 -14.67 -5.25
CA GLN A 201 9.87 -14.42 -6.50
C GLN A 201 10.07 -12.97 -6.90
N ASN A 202 10.43 -12.77 -8.17
CA ASN A 202 10.41 -11.46 -8.79
C ASN A 202 9.27 -11.43 -9.80
N LEU A 203 8.34 -10.51 -9.62
CA LEU A 203 7.34 -10.16 -10.63
C LEU A 203 7.83 -8.90 -11.34
N THR A 204 8.03 -9.02 -12.65
CA THR A 204 8.29 -7.92 -13.57
C THR A 204 7.08 -7.80 -14.48
N LEU A 205 6.27 -6.76 -14.28
CA LEU A 205 4.99 -6.59 -14.97
C LEU A 205 4.97 -5.26 -15.71
N ARG A 206 4.50 -5.30 -16.96
CA ARG A 206 4.14 -4.12 -17.75
C ARG A 206 2.69 -4.22 -18.17
N PHE A 207 1.97 -3.12 -18.04
CA PHE A 207 0.59 -3.00 -18.46
C PHE A 207 0.45 -1.83 -19.43
N ASP A 208 -0.24 -2.07 -20.54
CA ASP A 208 -0.72 -0.99 -21.40
C ASP A 208 -1.87 -0.24 -20.71
N ALA A 209 -2.24 0.92 -21.25
CA ALA A 209 -3.32 1.76 -20.70
C ALA A 209 -4.71 1.08 -20.72
N ASP A 210 -4.87 0.03 -21.54
CA ASP A 210 -6.08 -0.81 -21.61
C ASP A 210 -6.06 -1.99 -20.62
N GLY A 211 -5.04 -2.06 -19.74
CA GLY A 211 -4.91 -3.12 -18.73
C GLY A 211 -4.29 -4.41 -19.27
N THR A 212 -3.97 -4.47 -20.57
CA THR A 212 -3.33 -5.65 -21.17
C THR A 212 -1.91 -5.80 -20.65
N ARG A 213 -1.58 -7.00 -20.16
CA ARG A 213 -0.21 -7.34 -19.76
C ARG A 213 0.69 -7.49 -20.98
N ARG A 214 1.87 -6.89 -20.91
CA ARG A 214 2.95 -7.02 -21.90
C ARG A 214 4.18 -7.66 -21.30
N GLU A 215 5.02 -8.18 -22.18
CA GLU A 215 6.36 -8.61 -21.81
C GLU A 215 7.22 -7.36 -21.54
N MET A 216 8.07 -7.47 -20.52
CA MET A 216 9.08 -6.48 -20.18
C MET A 216 10.30 -7.25 -19.72
N ARG A 217 11.47 -6.86 -20.22
CA ARG A 217 12.73 -7.48 -19.80
C ARG A 217 12.91 -7.26 -18.29
N PRO A 218 13.19 -8.31 -17.50
CA PRO A 218 13.48 -8.15 -16.07
C PRO A 218 14.63 -7.16 -15.83
N PRO A 219 14.39 -6.05 -15.10
CA PRO A 219 15.43 -5.08 -14.81
C PRO A 219 16.48 -5.63 -13.83
N LEU A 220 17.66 -5.03 -13.83
CA LEU A 220 18.80 -5.45 -13.02
C LEU A 220 18.67 -4.92 -11.59
N ALA A 221 19.17 -5.69 -10.62
CA ALA A 221 19.16 -5.29 -9.22
C ALA A 221 19.93 -3.98 -9.00
N ALA A 222 19.34 -3.06 -8.24
CA ALA A 222 19.88 -1.75 -7.91
C ALA A 222 19.85 -1.53 -6.39
N GLY A 223 21.00 -1.18 -5.82
CA GLY A 223 21.12 -0.83 -4.40
C GLY A 223 20.60 0.57 -4.12
N LEU A 224 19.97 0.77 -2.97
CA LEU A 224 19.58 2.08 -2.46
C LEU A 224 20.18 2.30 -1.07
N PRO A 225 20.52 3.54 -0.68
CA PRO A 225 20.93 3.83 0.69
C PRO A 225 19.84 3.39 1.67
N SER A 226 20.18 2.98 2.88
CA SER A 226 19.17 2.75 3.93
C SER A 226 18.45 4.04 4.31
N THR A 227 17.28 3.94 4.96
CA THR A 227 16.62 5.14 5.50
C THR A 227 17.41 5.78 6.64
N GLY A 228 17.13 7.04 6.95
CA GLY A 228 17.96 7.80 7.89
C GLY A 228 17.80 7.36 9.34
N LEU A 229 16.56 7.36 9.84
CA LEU A 229 16.26 7.15 11.25
C LEU A 229 16.30 5.67 11.62
N TRP A 230 15.55 4.84 10.90
CA TRP A 230 15.39 3.42 11.24
C TRP A 230 16.35 2.51 10.48
N ARG A 231 17.18 3.07 9.60
CA ARG A 231 18.15 2.32 8.78
C ARG A 231 17.49 1.14 8.09
N MET A 232 16.29 1.35 7.56
CA MET A 232 15.55 0.33 6.83
C MET A 232 16.31 0.02 5.53
N PRO A 233 16.73 -1.23 5.27
CA PRO A 233 17.39 -1.57 4.02
C PRO A 233 16.43 -1.37 2.85
N ARG A 234 16.97 -0.90 1.73
CA ARG A 234 16.22 -0.65 0.51
C ARG A 234 16.98 -1.22 -0.68
N THR A 235 16.26 -1.92 -1.55
CA THR A 235 16.75 -2.38 -2.85
C THR A 235 15.64 -2.24 -3.86
N THR A 236 15.99 -2.09 -5.13
CA THR A 236 15.03 -2.02 -6.23
C THR A 236 15.66 -2.63 -7.47
N ARG A 237 15.09 -2.37 -8.64
CA ARG A 237 15.67 -2.72 -9.93
C ARG A 237 15.51 -1.56 -10.91
N GLY A 238 16.43 -1.49 -11.87
CA GLY A 238 16.42 -0.54 -12.97
C GLY A 238 17.08 -1.17 -14.19
N ASP A 239 16.77 -0.68 -15.39
CA ASP A 239 17.26 -1.28 -16.64
C ASP A 239 18.79 -1.39 -16.71
N ASP A 240 19.48 -0.40 -16.16
CA ASP A 240 20.95 -0.29 -16.09
C ASP A 240 21.51 -0.66 -14.70
N GLY A 241 20.67 -1.22 -13.81
CA GLY A 241 21.03 -1.54 -12.44
C GLY A 241 21.22 -0.30 -11.55
N ARG A 242 20.67 0.86 -11.94
CA ARG A 242 20.76 2.10 -11.17
C ARG A 242 19.38 2.62 -10.79
N ALA A 243 19.32 3.20 -9.60
CA ALA A 243 18.17 3.95 -9.10
C ALA A 243 18.64 4.94 -8.04
N GLN A 244 17.93 6.05 -7.90
CA GLN A 244 18.22 7.08 -6.91
C GLN A 244 16.99 7.39 -6.07
N VAL A 245 17.17 7.61 -4.76
CA VAL A 245 16.11 8.13 -3.90
C VAL A 245 15.96 9.62 -4.14
N ILE A 246 14.82 10.06 -4.68
CA ILE A 246 14.47 11.48 -4.79
C ILE A 246 13.97 11.98 -3.43
N ARG A 247 13.04 11.22 -2.82
CA ARG A 247 12.40 11.59 -1.57
C ARG A 247 12.02 10.35 -0.78
N THR A 248 12.20 10.38 0.53
CA THR A 248 11.65 9.36 1.42
C THR A 248 10.36 9.89 2.03
N PHE A 249 9.24 9.23 1.76
CA PHE A 249 7.91 9.58 2.28
C PHE A 249 7.68 8.99 3.67
N GLU A 250 8.11 7.74 3.87
CA GLU A 250 8.04 7.05 5.16
C GLU A 250 9.36 6.41 5.54
N ASP A 251 9.72 6.62 6.80
CA ASP A 251 10.86 5.99 7.46
C ASP A 251 10.35 5.45 8.80
N THR A 252 10.12 4.13 8.86
CA THR A 252 9.60 3.44 10.05
C THR A 252 10.47 2.21 10.36
N PRO A 253 10.32 1.58 11.55
CA PRO A 253 11.19 0.48 11.97
C PRO A 253 11.25 -0.71 10.99
N PHE A 254 10.15 -0.97 10.27
CA PHE A 254 9.98 -2.16 9.44
C PHE A 254 9.45 -1.87 8.03
N TYR A 255 9.04 -0.63 7.75
CA TYR A 255 8.48 -0.21 6.47
C TYR A 255 9.06 1.13 6.03
N ALA A 256 9.34 1.27 4.74
CA ALA A 256 9.73 2.53 4.14
C ALA A 256 9.04 2.72 2.79
N ARG A 257 8.69 3.97 2.48
CA ARG A 257 8.18 4.39 1.18
C ARG A 257 9.00 5.54 0.65
N SER A 258 9.37 5.48 -0.64
CA SER A 258 10.19 6.48 -1.30
C SER A 258 9.67 6.79 -2.70
N LEU A 259 9.93 8.01 -3.19
CA LEU A 259 9.93 8.32 -4.61
C LEU A 259 11.35 8.14 -5.13
N LEU A 260 11.50 7.38 -6.22
CA LEU A 260 12.79 7.15 -6.85
C LEU A 260 12.89 7.86 -8.20
N ALA A 261 14.11 7.91 -8.74
CA ALA A 261 14.40 8.09 -10.16
C ALA A 261 15.07 6.81 -10.67
N SER A 262 14.60 6.27 -11.79
CA SER A 262 15.22 5.12 -12.46
C SER A 262 14.85 5.08 -13.94
N THR A 263 15.36 4.09 -14.67
CA THR A 263 14.92 3.76 -16.02
C THR A 263 14.23 2.39 -15.99
N LEU A 264 13.04 2.29 -16.57
CA LEU A 264 12.31 1.04 -16.75
C LEU A 264 11.73 1.00 -18.17
N ASP A 265 11.91 -0.14 -18.85
CA ASP A 265 11.48 -0.34 -20.23
C ASP A 265 12.02 0.74 -21.20
N GLY A 266 13.24 1.22 -20.96
CA GLY A 266 13.88 2.28 -21.72
C GLY A 266 13.35 3.69 -21.44
N GLU A 267 12.42 3.85 -20.48
CA GLU A 267 11.84 5.13 -20.12
C GLU A 267 12.39 5.63 -18.78
N ALA A 268 12.74 6.92 -18.71
CA ALA A 268 13.03 7.59 -17.44
C ALA A 268 11.73 7.74 -16.63
N VAL A 269 11.72 7.22 -15.42
CA VAL A 269 10.52 7.11 -14.58
C VAL A 269 10.78 7.57 -13.15
N GLN A 270 9.70 7.92 -12.46
CA GLN A 270 9.71 8.23 -11.03
C GLN A 270 8.83 7.24 -10.25
N PRO A 271 9.33 6.05 -9.91
CA PRO A 271 8.51 5.05 -9.26
C PRO A 271 8.25 5.40 -7.79
N VAL A 272 7.01 5.12 -7.36
CA VAL A 272 6.71 4.94 -5.94
C VAL A 272 7.24 3.58 -5.53
N HIS A 273 8.10 3.54 -4.51
CA HIS A 273 8.80 2.34 -4.07
C HIS A 273 8.60 2.10 -2.58
N GLU A 274 8.46 0.83 -2.24
CA GLU A 274 8.23 0.32 -0.91
C GLU A 274 9.27 -0.72 -0.53
N SER A 275 9.62 -0.74 0.75
CA SER A 275 10.45 -1.77 1.36
C SER A 275 9.82 -2.19 2.69
N LEU A 276 9.47 -3.47 2.81
CA LEU A 276 8.89 -4.05 4.02
C LEU A 276 9.81 -5.13 4.56
N SER A 277 10.08 -5.13 5.86
CA SER A 277 10.74 -6.24 6.56
C SER A 277 9.83 -6.84 7.62
N LEU A 278 9.30 -8.01 7.31
CA LEU A 278 8.48 -8.77 8.25
C LEU A 278 9.33 -9.44 9.34
N THR A 279 10.62 -9.65 9.09
CA THR A 279 11.60 -9.99 10.14
C THR A 279 11.68 -8.90 11.20
N ARG A 280 11.75 -7.61 10.81
CA ARG A 280 11.70 -6.51 11.78
C ARG A 280 10.32 -6.37 12.43
N PHE A 281 9.23 -6.55 11.67
CA PHE A 281 7.87 -6.49 12.20
C PHE A 281 7.58 -7.56 13.28
N ARG A 282 8.17 -8.76 13.18
CA ARG A 282 8.06 -9.82 14.21
C ARG A 282 8.74 -9.46 15.53
N ASN A 283 9.66 -8.50 15.53
CA ASN A 283 10.36 -8.10 16.74
C ASN A 283 9.34 -7.51 17.76
N PRO A 284 9.23 -8.07 18.98
CA PRO A 284 8.28 -7.59 19.98
C PRO A 284 8.44 -6.10 20.30
N LEU A 285 9.67 -5.57 20.28
CA LEU A 285 9.93 -4.15 20.53
C LEU A 285 9.32 -3.28 19.44
N VAL A 286 9.35 -3.73 18.17
CA VAL A 286 8.69 -3.02 17.07
C VAL A 286 7.18 -3.03 17.26
N ARG A 287 6.59 -4.18 17.61
CA ARG A 287 5.14 -4.30 17.85
C ARG A 287 4.66 -3.43 19.02
N LEU A 288 5.45 -3.34 20.09
CA LEU A 288 5.15 -2.48 21.25
C LEU A 288 5.15 -0.98 20.92
N MET A 289 5.82 -0.55 19.84
CA MET A 289 5.79 0.85 19.40
C MET A 289 4.56 1.19 18.52
N LEU A 290 3.90 0.20 17.92
CA LEU A 290 2.80 0.43 16.97
C LEU A 290 1.56 1.09 17.60
N PRO A 291 1.14 0.77 18.84
CA PRO A 291 -0.02 1.42 19.47
C PRO A 291 0.05 2.96 19.52
N PHE A 292 1.25 3.54 19.54
CA PHE A 292 1.42 4.99 19.53
C PHE A 292 1.02 5.66 18.20
N ARG A 293 1.02 4.91 17.09
CA ARG A 293 0.56 5.40 15.78
C ARG A 293 -0.79 4.80 15.38
N MET A 294 -1.15 3.65 15.94
CA MET A 294 -2.36 2.90 15.59
C MET A 294 -3.30 2.80 16.80
N PRO A 295 -4.09 3.85 17.10
CA PRO A 295 -5.07 3.79 18.20
C PRO A 295 -6.17 2.78 17.89
N ARG A 296 -6.76 2.20 18.94
CA ARG A 296 -7.90 1.27 18.82
C ARG A 296 -9.18 1.89 19.37
N ARG A 297 -10.29 1.76 18.65
CA ARG A 297 -11.64 2.16 19.08
C ARG A 297 -12.58 0.96 19.00
N ILE A 298 -13.06 0.53 20.15
CA ILE A 298 -14.01 -0.57 20.30
C ILE A 298 -15.38 0.06 20.61
N GLY A 299 -15.92 0.79 19.64
CA GLY A 299 -17.23 1.44 19.70
C GLY A 299 -18.13 0.85 18.66
#